data_AF-A0A6V8DSR6-F1
#
_entry.id   AF-A0A6V8DSR6-F1
#
_cell.length_a   1.000
_cell.length_b   1.000
_cell.length_c   1.000
_cell.angle_alpha   90.00
_cell.angle_beta   90.00
_cell.angle_gamma   90.00
#
_symmetry.space_group_name_H-M   'P 1'
#
loop_
_entity.id
_entity.type
_entity.pdbx_description
1 polymer ?
#
loop_
_entity_poly.entity_id
_entity_poly.type
_entity_poly.pdbx_seq_one_letter_code
_entity_poly.pdbx_strand_id
1 'polypeptide(L)' 'MLTQGAAMAHASSGRAASIELSTPTQEWLSNQTVELVASISNLPFGTQLFYEWDVRDESGQV' A
#
# COMPACT_ATOMS: atom_id res chain seq x y z
N MET A 1 -8.67 -21.99 -4.15
CA MET A 1 -7.29 -22.48 -4.32
C MET A 1 -6.50 -21.37 -5.00
N LEU A 2 -5.43 -20.85 -4.35
CA LEU A 2 -4.40 -19.92 -4.87
C LEU A 2 -4.91 -18.49 -5.22
N THR A 3 -4.21 -17.37 -4.99
CA THR A 3 -2.77 -17.07 -4.84
C THR A 3 -2.51 -15.96 -3.81
N GLN A 4 -1.35 -16.08 -3.14
CA GLN A 4 -0.80 -15.12 -2.16
C GLN A 4 -0.30 -13.85 -2.85
N GLY A 5 -0.70 -12.68 -2.37
CA GLY A 5 -0.02 -11.41 -2.65
C GLY A 5 1.17 -11.26 -1.70
N ALA A 6 2.38 -11.15 -2.24
CA ALA A 6 3.61 -11.05 -1.47
C ALA A 6 3.69 -9.69 -0.74
N ALA A 7 3.42 -9.68 0.56
CA ALA A 7 3.85 -8.60 1.44
C ALA A 7 5.35 -8.78 1.70
N MET A 8 6.19 -7.92 1.12
CA MET A 8 7.60 -7.84 1.52
C MET A 8 7.68 -7.22 2.91
N ALA A 9 7.61 -8.07 3.94
CA ALA A 9 7.82 -7.67 5.33
C ALA A 9 9.32 -7.53 5.61
N HIS A 10 9.84 -6.30 5.57
CA HIS A 10 11.18 -6.00 6.08
C HIS A 10 11.12 -5.99 7.61
N ALA A 11 11.46 -7.13 8.23
CA ALA A 11 11.53 -7.27 9.67
C ALA A 11 12.82 -6.63 10.21
N SER A 12 12.68 -5.53 10.93
CA SER A 12 13.74 -4.94 11.75
C SER A 12 13.17 -4.59 13.13
N SER A 13 13.91 -5.00 14.16
CA SER A 13 13.60 -4.97 15.60
C SER A 13 13.06 -3.62 16.13
N GLY A 14 12.11 -3.72 17.09
CA GLY A 14 11.41 -2.60 17.74
C GLY A 14 10.27 -2.09 16.87
N ARG A 15 9.01 -2.29 17.29
CA ARG A 15 7.77 -2.15 16.48
C ARG A 15 8.05 -1.38 15.17
N ALA A 16 8.16 -2.09 14.05
CA ALA A 16 8.46 -1.45 12.77
C ALA A 16 7.26 -0.60 12.34
N ALA A 17 7.51 0.55 11.70
CA ALA A 17 6.43 1.26 11.02
C ALA A 17 5.88 0.35 9.91
N SER A 18 4.56 0.28 9.82
CA SER A 18 3.87 -0.57 8.83
C SER A 18 3.02 0.29 7.93
N ILE A 19 2.98 -0.07 6.64
CA ILE A 19 2.14 0.56 5.63
C ILE A 19 1.20 -0.51 5.08
N GLU A 20 -0.09 -0.20 5.05
CA GLU A 20 -1.12 -1.01 4.43
C GLU A 20 -1.82 -0.20 3.34
N LEU A 21 -1.99 -0.80 2.17
CA LEU A 21 -2.74 -0.22 1.06
C LEU A 21 -4.05 -0.98 0.88
N SER A 22 -5.17 -0.27 0.88
CA SER A 22 -6.49 -0.86 0.71
C SER A 22 -7.36 -0.06 -0.27
N THR A 23 -8.40 -0.73 -0.76
CA THR A 23 -9.43 -0.18 -1.64
C THR A 23 -10.79 -0.65 -1.12
N PRO A 24 -11.84 0.19 -1.13
CA PRO A 24 -13.20 -0.21 -0.74
C PRO A 24 -13.80 -1.28 -1.65
N THR A 25 -13.42 -1.30 -2.93
CA THR A 25 -13.93 -2.25 -3.94
C THR A 25 -12.80 -2.95 -4.66
N GLN A 26 -13.00 -4.23 -4.98
CA GLN A 26 -11.96 -5.06 -5.61
C GLN A 26 -12.19 -5.29 -7.10
N GLU A 27 -13.37 -4.95 -7.62
CA GLU A 27 -13.69 -4.99 -9.04
C GLU A 27 -13.85 -3.56 -9.58
N TRP A 28 -12.98 -3.18 -10.51
CA TRP A 28 -12.99 -1.86 -11.12
C TRP A 28 -13.43 -1.99 -12.57
N LEU A 29 -14.44 -1.20 -12.96
CA LEU A 29 -14.82 -1.06 -14.35
C LEU A 29 -14.03 0.09 -14.98
N SER A 30 -13.86 0.03 -16.30
CA SER A 30 -13.23 1.11 -17.05
C SER A 30 -13.96 2.43 -16.83
N ASN A 31 -13.18 3.52 -16.75
CA ASN A 31 -13.65 4.90 -16.55
C ASN A 31 -14.34 5.16 -15.20
N GLN A 32 -14.15 4.30 -14.20
CA GLN A 32 -14.58 4.60 -12.84
C GLN A 32 -13.50 5.36 -12.07
N THR A 33 -13.94 6.24 -11.17
CA THR A 33 -13.06 6.79 -10.13
C THR A 33 -12.99 5.80 -8.99
N VAL A 34 -11.77 5.46 -8.57
CA VAL A 34 -11.49 4.52 -7.47
C VAL A 34 -10.80 5.28 -6.34
N GLU A 35 -11.10 4.91 -5.11
CA GLU A 35 -10.44 5.42 -3.91
C GLU A 35 -9.40 4.40 -3.40
N LEU A 36 -8.18 4.89 -3.14
CA LEU A 36 -7.09 4.12 -2.56
C LEU A 36 -6.70 4.74 -1.22
N VAL A 37 -6.56 3.91 -0.19
CA VAL A 37 -6.24 4.36 1.17
C VAL A 37 -4.94 3.72 1.61
N ALA A 38 -3.92 4.56 1.85
CA ALA A 38 -2.68 4.15 2.49
C ALA A 38 -2.74 4.46 3.99
N SER A 39 -2.65 3.43 4.83
CA SER A 39 -2.64 3.54 6.29
C SER A 39 -1.25 3.25 6.82
N ILE A 40 -0.65 4.23 7.50
CA ILE A 40 0.65 4.06 8.16
C ILE A 40 0.43 3.96 9.66
N SER A 41 0.99 2.92 10.28
CA SER A 41 0.84 2.68 11.70
C SER A 41 2.19 2.60 12.41
N ASN A 42 2.14 2.87 13.71
CA ASN A 42 3.29 2.68 14.61
C ASN A 42 4.51 3.57 14.24
N LEU A 43 4.21 4.79 13.80
CA LEU A 43 5.19 5.86 13.62
C LEU A 43 5.49 6.56 14.95
N PRO A 44 6.75 6.99 15.18
CA PRO A 44 7.07 7.88 16.29
C PRO A 44 6.26 9.19 16.21
N PHE A 45 5.87 9.71 17.36
CA PHE A 45 5.15 11.00 17.42
C PHE A 45 6.01 12.14 16.84
N GLY A 46 5.38 13.05 16.09
CA GLY A 46 6.07 14.19 15.48
C GLY A 46 6.85 13.87 14.20
N THR A 47 6.77 12.63 13.70
CA THR A 47 7.35 12.27 12.39
C THR A 47 6.58 12.97 11.28
N GLN A 48 7.27 13.75 10.45
CA GLN A 48 6.68 14.30 9.24
C GLN A 48 6.56 13.21 8.17
N LEU A 49 5.40 13.15 7.51
CA LEU A 49 5.11 12.16 6.48
C LEU A 49 5.13 12.81 5.11
N PHE A 50 5.81 12.13 4.18
CA PHE A 50 5.86 12.45 2.77
C PHE A 50 5.35 11.22 2.02
N TYR A 51 4.50 11.43 1.03
CA TYR A 51 3.90 10.36 0.25
C TYR A 51 4.00 10.69 -1.23
N GLU A 52 4.25 9.66 -2.02
CA GLU A 52 4.30 9.69 -3.47
C GLU A 52 3.52 8.48 -3.97
N TRP A 53 2.75 8.66 -5.04
CA TRP A 53 1.95 7.61 -5.66
C TRP A 53 2.48 7.34 -7.06
N ASP A 54 2.97 6.12 -7.27
CA ASP A 54 3.32 5.60 -8.59
C ASP A 54 2.25 4.60 -9.02
N VAL A 55 1.81 4.73 -10.28
CA VAL A 55 1.04 3.68 -10.94
C VAL A 55 2.02 2.82 -11.73
N ARG A 56 1.97 1.50 -11.53
CA ARG A 56 2.78 0.54 -12.27
C ARG A 56 1.87 -0.54 -12.82
N ASP A 57 2.14 -0.97 -14.04
CA ASP A 57 1.48 -2.13 -14.60
C ASP A 57 2.09 -3.44 -14.08
N GLU A 58 1.53 -4.58 -14.49
CA GLU A 58 2.02 -5.92 -14.13
C GLU A 58 3.43 -6.21 -14.64
N SER A 59 3.91 -5.46 -15.64
CA SER A 59 5.27 -5.55 -16.18
C SER A 59 6.28 -4.69 -15.41
N GLY A 60 5.81 -3.91 -14.42
CA GLY A 60 6.62 -3.00 -13.61
C GLY A 60 7.03 -1.74 -14.35
N GLN A 61 6.42 -1.45 -15.50
CA GLN A 61 6.60 -0.20 -16.24
C GLN A 61 5.63 0.85 -15.70
N VAL A 62 6.05 2.11 -15.78
CA VAL A 62 5.23 3.30 -15.46
C VAL A 62 4.64 3.84 -16.75
#